data_AF-A0A141RGK1-F1
#
_entry.id   AF-A0A141RGK1-F1
#
_cell.length_a   1.000
_cell.length_b   1.000
_cell.length_c   1.000
_cell.angle_alpha   90.00
_cell.angle_beta   90.00
_cell.angle_gamma   90.00
#
_symmetry.space_group_name_H-M   'P 1'
#
loop_
_entity.id
_entity.type
_entity.pdbx_description
1 polymer ?
#
loop_
_entity_poly.entity_id
_entity_poly.type
_entity_poly.pdbx_seq_one_letter_code
_entity_poly.pdbx_strand_id
1 'polypeptide(L)'
;ANGYWGHPAMKLPPEVNLIAVAHYLQALECQRDANRVVALLGGKTPHIQNLAVGGVANPINLDGLGVLNLERMMYIKSFIDK
;
A
#
# COMPACT_ATOMS: atom_id res chain seq x y z
N ALA A 1 21.92 -9.75 20.90
CA ALA A 1 20.67 -10.26 20.30
C ALA A 1 19.61 -10.27 21.39
N ASN A 2 18.53 -9.48 21.25
CA ASN A 2 17.59 -9.17 22.34
C ASN A 2 16.14 -9.63 22.05
N GLY A 3 15.93 -10.51 21.08
CA GLY A 3 14.61 -11.09 20.81
C GLY A 3 14.25 -12.22 21.77
N TYR A 4 12.96 -12.40 22.07
CA TYR A 4 12.44 -13.46 22.95
C TYR A 4 12.38 -14.84 22.28
N TRP A 5 13.46 -15.24 21.62
CA TRP A 5 13.56 -16.52 20.91
C TRP A 5 13.46 -17.70 21.89
N GLY A 6 12.63 -18.70 21.57
CA GLY A 6 12.42 -19.87 22.45
C GLY A 6 11.61 -19.60 23.72
N HIS A 7 11.03 -18.40 23.87
CA HIS A 7 10.21 -18.06 25.04
C HIS A 7 9.01 -19.02 25.14
N PRO A 8 8.66 -19.54 26.35
CA PRO A 8 7.64 -20.58 26.52
C PRO A 8 6.24 -20.15 26.07
N ALA A 9 5.98 -18.85 25.89
CA ALA A 9 4.74 -18.34 25.32
C ALA A 9 4.65 -18.44 23.78
N MET A 10 5.74 -18.69 23.07
CA MET A 10 5.73 -18.92 21.62
C MET A 10 5.28 -20.36 21.35
N LYS A 11 4.07 -20.53 20.78
CA LYS A 11 3.42 -21.85 20.65
C LYS A 11 3.40 -22.43 19.24
N LEU A 12 3.82 -21.65 18.23
CA LEU A 12 3.76 -22.09 16.84
C LEU A 12 4.86 -23.12 16.53
N PRO A 13 4.56 -24.19 15.77
CA PRO A 13 5.58 -25.10 15.25
C PRO A 13 6.61 -24.38 14.36
N PRO A 14 7.85 -24.89 14.24
CA PRO A 14 8.90 -24.28 13.42
C PRO A 14 8.47 -24.00 11.97
N GLU A 15 7.71 -24.91 11.35
CA GLU A 15 7.24 -24.79 9.96
C GLU A 15 6.30 -23.59 9.80
N VAL A 16 5.42 -23.37 10.78
CA VAL A 16 4.48 -22.23 10.78
C VAL A 16 5.22 -20.92 11.02
N ASN A 17 6.25 -20.91 11.89
CA ASN A 17 7.11 -19.73 12.06
C ASN A 17 7.82 -19.37 10.74
N LEU A 18 8.31 -20.37 10.00
CA LEU A 18 8.96 -20.14 8.71
C LEU A 18 7.98 -19.56 7.68
N ILE A 19 6.77 -20.10 7.59
CA ILE A 19 5.70 -19.55 6.73
C ILE A 19 5.36 -18.11 7.14
N ALA A 20 5.25 -17.83 8.44
CA ALA A 20 4.96 -16.49 8.94
C ALA A 20 6.06 -15.48 8.58
N VAL A 21 7.33 -15.87 8.65
CA VAL A 21 8.45 -15.02 8.21
C VAL A 21 8.41 -14.78 6.71
N ALA A 22 8.08 -15.81 5.91
CA ALA A 22 7.91 -15.65 4.46
C ALA A 22 6.78 -14.65 4.13
N HIS A 23 5.62 -14.78 4.77
CA HIS A 23 4.51 -13.85 4.62
C HIS A 23 4.86 -12.44 5.11
N TYR A 24 5.62 -12.31 6.20
CA TYR A 24 6.10 -11.02 6.70
C TYR A 24 6.91 -10.27 5.63
N LEU A 25 7.82 -10.97 4.94
CA LEU A 25 8.60 -10.38 3.86
C LEU A 25 7.75 -10.04 2.62
N GLN A 26 6.82 -10.93 2.24
CA GLN A 26 5.88 -10.66 1.14
C GLN A 26 4.98 -9.45 1.44
N ALA A 27 4.56 -9.26 2.69
CA ALA A 27 3.74 -8.14 3.10
C ALA A 27 4.43 -6.78 2.91
N LEU A 28 5.76 -6.72 2.91
CA LEU A 28 6.52 -5.49 2.61
C LEU A 28 6.31 -5.01 1.17
N GLU A 29 6.11 -5.92 0.22
CA GLU A 29 5.78 -5.59 -1.16
C GLU A 29 4.30 -5.18 -1.26
N CYS A 30 3.41 -5.95 -0.63
CA CYS A 30 1.97 -5.66 -0.60
C CYS A 30 1.67 -4.25 -0.05
N GLN A 31 2.24 -3.88 1.09
CA GLN A 31 2.03 -2.54 1.68
C GLN A 31 2.60 -1.41 0.80
N ARG A 32 3.64 -1.69 0.01
CA ARG A 32 4.21 -0.72 -0.92
C ARG A 32 3.25 -0.46 -2.07
N ASP A 33 2.66 -1.53 -2.63
CA ASP A 33 1.63 -1.43 -3.66
C ASP A 33 0.39 -0.68 -3.14
N ALA A 34 -0.04 -0.95 -1.90
CA ALA A 34 -1.12 -0.20 -1.26
C ALA A 34 -0.79 1.31 -1.17
N ASN A 35 0.45 1.66 -0.79
CA ASN A 35 0.89 3.06 -0.75
C ASN A 35 1.02 3.72 -2.13
N ARG A 36 1.25 2.96 -3.21
CA ARG A 36 1.22 3.51 -4.58
C ARG A 36 -0.16 4.03 -4.93
N VAL A 37 -1.23 3.33 -4.53
CA VAL A 37 -2.61 3.81 -4.69
C VAL A 37 -2.83 5.12 -3.93
N VAL A 38 -2.38 5.19 -2.67
CA VAL A 38 -2.46 6.42 -1.87
C VAL A 38 -1.71 7.57 -2.54
N ALA A 39 -0.53 7.33 -3.11
CA ALA A 39 0.24 8.35 -3.82
C ALA A 39 -0.41 8.81 -5.13
N LEU A 40 -1.03 7.91 -5.90
CA LEU A 40 -1.67 8.24 -7.19
C LEU A 40 -2.83 9.23 -7.01
N LEU A 41 -3.59 9.11 -5.92
CA LEU A 41 -4.66 10.05 -5.57
C LEU A 41 -4.16 11.21 -4.72
N GLY A 42 -3.29 10.95 -3.76
CA GLY A 42 -2.83 11.90 -2.76
C GLY A 42 -1.63 12.75 -3.17
N GLY A 43 -1.03 12.50 -4.33
CA GLY A 43 0.22 13.12 -4.79
C GLY A 43 1.49 12.55 -4.15
N LYS A 44 1.44 12.18 -2.86
CA LYS A 44 2.53 11.50 -2.13
C LYS A 44 2.02 10.74 -0.90
N THR A 45 2.83 9.82 -0.40
CA THR A 45 2.66 9.19 0.92
C THR A 45 4.04 8.89 1.52
N PRO A 46 4.28 9.08 2.83
CA PRO A 46 3.35 9.63 3.83
C PRO A 46 2.96 11.10 3.58
N HIS A 47 1.88 11.55 4.26
CA HIS A 47 1.30 12.90 4.17
C HIS A 47 0.81 13.29 2.78
N ILE A 48 -0.39 12.87 2.40
CA ILE A 48 -1.05 13.29 1.15
C ILE A 48 -1.14 14.82 1.04
N GLN A 49 -1.19 15.33 -0.19
CA GLN A 49 -1.22 16.77 -0.50
C GLN A 49 -2.24 17.09 -1.60
N ASN A 50 -3.41 16.44 -1.54
CA ASN A 50 -4.52 16.68 -2.45
C ASN A 50 -5.77 17.24 -1.73
N LEU A 51 -5.72 17.49 -0.43
CA LEU A 51 -6.87 18.01 0.32
C LEU A 51 -6.91 19.55 0.28
N ALA A 52 -8.12 20.10 0.24
CA ALA A 52 -8.38 21.52 0.41
C ALA A 52 -9.70 21.71 1.17
N VAL A 53 -9.87 22.86 1.85
CA VAL A 53 -11.17 23.18 2.46
C VAL A 53 -12.22 23.22 1.35
N GLY A 54 -13.26 22.39 1.46
CA GLY A 54 -14.31 22.25 0.45
C GLY A 54 -14.19 21.03 -0.48
N GLY A 55 -13.10 20.26 -0.43
CA GLY A 55 -12.99 19.03 -1.24
C GLY A 55 -11.56 18.54 -1.45
N VAL A 56 -11.26 18.15 -2.70
CA VAL A 56 -9.94 17.67 -3.14
C VAL A 56 -9.45 18.44 -4.36
N ALA A 57 -8.13 18.52 -4.52
CA ALA A 57 -7.44 19.21 -5.59
C ALA A 57 -7.26 18.36 -6.86
N ASN A 58 -7.71 17.10 -6.89
CA ASN A 58 -7.59 16.24 -8.06
C ASN A 58 -8.52 16.70 -9.19
N PRO A 59 -7.98 17.16 -10.34
CA PRO A 59 -8.81 17.48 -11.49
C PRO A 59 -9.26 16.19 -12.18
N ILE A 60 -10.57 15.89 -12.17
CA ILE A 60 -11.13 14.72 -12.85
C ILE A 60 -11.56 15.12 -14.27
N ASN A 61 -10.95 14.52 -15.27
CA ASN A 61 -11.34 14.65 -16.67
C ASN A 61 -10.81 13.44 -17.46
N LEU A 62 -11.71 12.65 -18.04
CA LEU A 62 -11.36 11.38 -18.70
C LEU A 62 -10.55 11.58 -19.99
N ASP A 63 -10.71 12.72 -20.66
CA ASP A 63 -10.03 13.05 -21.93
C ASP A 63 -8.83 13.99 -21.73
N GLY A 64 -8.62 14.48 -20.50
CA GLY A 64 -7.57 15.43 -20.18
C GLY A 64 -6.18 14.80 -20.08
N LEU A 65 -5.17 15.52 -20.58
CA LEU A 65 -3.76 15.17 -20.38
C LEU A 65 -3.26 15.73 -19.03
N GLY A 66 -2.49 14.92 -18.28
CA GLY A 66 -1.85 15.36 -17.04
C GLY A 66 -2.78 15.49 -15.82
N VAL A 67 -3.99 14.93 -15.90
CA VAL A 67 -5.02 15.01 -14.85
C VAL A 67 -5.51 13.61 -14.45
N LEU A 68 -6.45 13.51 -13.50
CA LEU A 68 -7.04 12.23 -13.11
C LEU A 68 -8.00 11.74 -14.21
N ASN A 69 -7.43 11.03 -15.18
CA ASN A 69 -8.09 10.51 -16.37
C ASN A 69 -8.25 8.98 -16.33
N LEU A 70 -8.80 8.39 -17.40
CA LEU A 70 -9.06 6.94 -17.44
C LEU A 70 -7.81 6.09 -17.25
N GLU A 71 -6.67 6.51 -17.80
CA GLU A 71 -5.41 5.77 -17.68
C GLU A 71 -4.91 5.76 -16.22
N ARG A 72 -4.97 6.90 -15.52
CA ARG A 72 -4.64 6.95 -14.09
C ARG A 72 -5.57 6.08 -13.25
N MET A 73 -6.87 6.06 -13.57
CA MET A 73 -7.85 5.22 -12.86
C MET A 73 -7.61 3.73 -13.09
N MET A 74 -7.26 3.33 -14.32
CA MET A 74 -6.90 1.94 -14.63
C MET A 74 -5.58 1.54 -13.96
N TYR A 75 -4.64 2.48 -13.81
CA TYR A 75 -3.41 2.21 -13.06
C TYR A 75 -3.67 2.03 -11.56
N ILE A 76 -4.62 2.75 -10.97
CA ILE A 76 -5.06 2.48 -9.59
C ILE A 76 -5.68 1.08 -9.49
N LYS A 77 -6.57 0.73 -10.41
CA LYS A 77 -7.24 -0.58 -10.43
C LYS A 77 -6.24 -1.75 -10.51
N SER A 78 -5.15 -1.61 -11.27
CA SER A 78 -4.15 -2.68 -11.40
C SER A 78 -3.42 -3.01 -10.10
N PHE A 79 -3.33 -2.08 -9.15
CA PHE A 79 -2.80 -2.36 -7.81
C PHE A 79 -3.83 -3.00 -6.88
N ILE A 80 -5.12 -2.75 -7.11
CA ILE A 80 -6.23 -3.32 -6.31
C ILE A 80 -6.50 -4.77 -6.70
N ASP A 81 -6.39 -5.10 -7.99
CA ASP A 81 -6.68 -6.44 -8.52
C ASP A 81 -5.51 -7.44 -8.35
N LYS A 82 -4.35 -6.96 -7.90
CA LYS A 82 -3.17 -7.80 -7.60
C LYS A 82 -3.38 -8.64 -6.35
#